data_AF-A0A7J0FXG1-F1
#
_entry.id   AF-A0A7J0FXG1-F1
#
_cell.length_a   1.000
_cell.length_b   1.000
_cell.length_c   1.000
_cell.angle_alpha   90.00
_cell.angle_beta   90.00
_cell.angle_gamma   90.00
#
_symmetry.space_group_name_H-M   'P 1'
#
loop_
_entity.id
_entity.type
_entity.pdbx_description
1 polymer ?
#
loop_
_entity_poly.entity_id
_entity_poly.type
_entity_poly.pdbx_seq_one_letter_code
_entity_poly.pdbx_strand_id
1 'polypeptide(L)'
;MLLEAKGSWSEAKKAYSSLLEDNALDQVIHKRRAAMEKAQGNLSGAIECLNKYLEIFMADHDAWRELAEIYVSLQMYKQAAFCYEELILCQPTNPLCHLAYADVLYTVGGLENLQAAKKYYASVIDLTGGMNTRALFGICLCTSAIGQLTKGRNKEEKESLGLQSLAATALEKDYKQRAPSKLSLLSSTLRSLKLS
;
A
#
# COMPACT_ATOMS: atom_id res chain seq x y z
N MET A 1 -14.45 18.52 17.73
CA MET A 1 -14.11 19.34 16.55
C MET A 1 -14.02 20.84 16.80
N LEU A 2 -14.94 21.51 17.53
CA LEU A 2 -14.81 22.97 17.77
C LEU A 2 -13.48 23.35 18.47
N LEU A 3 -13.08 22.59 19.50
CA LEU A 3 -11.83 22.81 20.23
C LEU A 3 -10.59 22.55 19.36
N GLU A 4 -10.62 21.52 18.53
CA GLU A 4 -9.57 21.24 17.54
C GLU A 4 -9.42 22.38 16.53
N ALA A 5 -10.53 22.89 16.01
CA ALA A 5 -10.54 24.01 15.06
C ALA A 5 -9.96 25.30 15.65
N LYS A 6 -10.04 25.46 16.98
CA LYS A 6 -9.42 26.58 17.72
C LYS A 6 -7.96 26.31 18.11
N GLY A 7 -7.42 25.12 17.86
CA GLY A 7 -6.08 24.71 18.31
C GLY A 7 -5.99 24.39 19.82
N SER A 8 -7.13 24.32 20.53
CA SER A 8 -7.18 23.99 21.96
C SER A 8 -7.05 22.48 22.19
N TRP A 9 -5.91 21.90 21.86
CA TRP A 9 -5.67 20.45 21.86
C TRP A 9 -5.81 19.80 23.24
N SER A 10 -5.33 20.48 24.29
CA SER A 10 -5.41 19.98 25.67
C SER A 10 -6.86 19.87 26.17
N GLU A 11 -7.69 20.87 25.85
CA GLU A 11 -9.12 20.87 26.17
C GLU A 11 -9.87 19.83 25.34
N ALA A 12 -9.54 19.70 24.05
CA ALA A 12 -10.10 18.66 23.19
C ALA A 12 -9.82 17.26 23.75
N LYS A 13 -8.58 17.01 24.19
CA LYS A 13 -8.19 15.74 24.81
C LYS A 13 -8.97 15.46 26.09
N LYS A 14 -9.13 16.45 26.97
CA LYS A 14 -9.94 16.32 28.20
C LYS A 14 -11.41 16.02 27.89
N ALA A 15 -11.99 16.72 26.91
CA ALA A 15 -13.36 16.49 26.48
C ALA A 15 -13.54 15.06 25.95
N TYR A 16 -12.61 14.57 25.13
CA TYR A 16 -12.64 13.19 24.63
C TYR A 16 -12.44 12.14 25.72
N SER A 17 -11.58 12.39 26.70
CA SER A 17 -11.45 11.51 27.87
C SER A 17 -12.76 11.42 28.65
N SER A 18 -13.40 12.55 28.94
CA SER A 18 -14.69 12.57 29.65
C SER A 18 -15.81 11.85 28.87
N LEU A 19 -15.89 12.03 27.55
CA LEU A 19 -16.88 11.32 26.73
C LEU A 19 -16.67 9.79 26.73
N LEU A 20 -15.43 9.33 26.82
CA LEU A 20 -15.11 7.91 26.92
C LEU A 20 -15.33 7.34 28.33
N GLU A 21 -15.38 8.17 29.37
CA GLU A 21 -15.83 7.74 30.70
C GLU A 21 -17.33 7.39 30.68
N ASP A 22 -18.13 8.16 29.94
CA ASP A 22 -19.57 7.90 29.76
C ASP A 22 -19.84 6.72 28.81
N ASN A 23 -19.09 6.63 27.70
CA ASN A 23 -19.18 5.53 26.73
C ASN A 23 -17.80 5.11 26.21
N ALA A 24 -17.22 4.10 26.85
CA ALA A 24 -15.88 3.60 26.51
C ALA A 24 -15.75 3.02 25.10
N LEU A 25 -16.87 2.63 24.47
CA LEU A 25 -16.90 1.99 23.15
C LEU A 25 -17.33 2.95 22.03
N ASP A 26 -17.31 4.27 22.27
CA ASP A 26 -17.57 5.26 21.23
C ASP A 26 -16.42 5.31 20.20
N GLN A 27 -16.62 4.60 19.08
CA GLN A 27 -15.66 4.53 17.98
C GLN A 27 -15.32 5.91 17.40
N VAL A 28 -16.29 6.84 17.37
CA VAL A 28 -16.07 8.17 16.80
C VAL A 28 -15.04 8.91 17.63
N ILE A 29 -15.13 8.84 18.95
CA ILE A 29 -14.19 9.52 19.85
C ILE A 29 -12.79 8.92 19.75
N HIS A 30 -12.66 7.58 19.69
CA HIS A 30 -11.36 6.93 19.48
C HIS A 30 -10.70 7.35 18.17
N LYS A 31 -11.44 7.31 17.04
CA LYS A 31 -10.94 7.76 15.74
C LYS A 31 -10.53 9.24 15.77
N ARG A 32 -11.30 10.09 16.46
CA ARG A 32 -10.97 11.52 16.61
C ARG A 32 -9.69 11.75 17.40
N ARG A 33 -9.41 10.95 18.43
CA ARG A 33 -8.14 11.03 19.17
C ARG A 33 -6.94 10.73 18.28
N ALA A 34 -7.00 9.66 17.48
CA ALA A 34 -5.94 9.35 16.52
C ALA A 34 -5.74 10.46 15.49
N ALA A 35 -6.83 10.98 14.90
CA ALA A 35 -6.78 12.08 13.94
C ALA A 35 -6.21 13.38 14.55
N MET A 36 -6.54 13.67 15.81
CA MET A 36 -6.03 14.83 16.54
C MET A 36 -4.52 14.73 16.80
N GLU A 37 -4.00 13.56 17.16
CA GLU A 37 -2.55 13.34 17.32
C GLU A 37 -1.83 13.51 15.96
N LYS A 38 -2.40 12.97 14.87
CA LYS A 38 -1.88 13.13 13.50
C LYS A 38 -1.88 14.61 13.07
N ALA A 39 -2.95 15.36 13.35
CA ALA A 39 -3.06 16.78 13.01
C ALA A 39 -2.01 17.66 13.72
N GLN A 40 -1.56 17.24 14.91
CA GLN A 40 -0.48 17.88 15.67
C GLN A 40 0.93 17.43 15.20
N GLY A 41 1.03 16.54 14.20
CA GLY A 41 2.28 15.94 13.76
C GLY A 41 2.83 14.86 14.70
N ASN A 42 2.08 14.47 15.74
CA ASN A 42 2.48 13.40 16.66
C ASN A 42 2.10 12.03 16.10
N LEU A 43 2.82 11.57 15.07
CA LEU A 43 2.55 10.29 14.43
C LEU A 43 2.71 9.09 15.38
N SER A 44 3.62 9.16 16.35
CA SER A 44 3.75 8.13 17.40
C SER A 44 2.51 8.03 18.28
N GLY A 45 1.94 9.17 18.69
CA GLY A 45 0.69 9.20 19.45
C GLY A 45 -0.50 8.70 18.66
N ALA A 46 -0.55 9.00 17.35
CA ALA A 46 -1.57 8.47 16.45
C ALA A 46 -1.49 6.95 16.33
N ILE A 47 -0.28 6.39 16.18
CA ILE A 47 -0.05 4.93 16.18
C ILE A 47 -0.53 4.30 17.49
N GLU A 48 -0.17 4.87 18.65
CA GLU A 48 -0.62 4.35 19.94
C GLU A 48 -2.15 4.35 20.06
N CYS A 49 -2.81 5.44 19.62
CA CYS A 49 -4.27 5.53 19.61
C CYS A 49 -4.90 4.49 18.67
N LEU A 50 -4.35 4.30 17.47
CA LEU A 50 -4.87 3.34 16.49
C LEU A 50 -4.67 1.90 16.94
N ASN A 51 -3.52 1.54 17.52
CA ASN A 51 -3.30 0.20 18.05
C ASN A 51 -4.30 -0.12 19.17
N LYS A 52 -4.46 0.78 20.15
CA LYS A 52 -5.46 0.63 21.22
C LYS A 52 -6.90 0.55 20.68
N TYR A 53 -7.19 1.30 19.63
CA TYR A 53 -8.49 1.24 18.97
C TYR A 53 -8.73 -0.12 18.29
N LEU A 54 -7.73 -0.63 17.56
CA LEU A 54 -7.80 -1.89 16.84
C LEU A 54 -7.82 -3.12 17.76
N GLU A 55 -7.29 -3.02 18.98
CA GLU A 55 -7.49 -4.03 20.03
C GLU A 55 -8.98 -4.24 20.39
N ILE A 56 -9.80 -3.21 20.22
CA ILE A 56 -11.24 -3.24 20.53
C ILE A 56 -12.07 -3.46 19.24
N PHE A 57 -11.69 -2.82 18.13
CA PHE A 57 -12.43 -2.77 16.88
C PHE A 57 -11.62 -3.33 15.70
N MET A 58 -11.13 -4.56 15.85
CA MET A 58 -10.22 -5.23 14.90
C MET A 58 -10.74 -5.35 13.46
N ALA A 59 -12.07 -5.32 13.24
CA ALA A 59 -12.67 -5.40 11.91
C ALA A 59 -12.68 -4.04 11.16
N ASP A 60 -12.20 -2.96 11.76
CA ASP A 60 -12.21 -1.63 11.18
C ASP A 60 -11.09 -1.45 10.14
N HIS A 61 -11.44 -1.68 8.88
CA HIS A 61 -10.51 -1.54 7.76
C HIS A 61 -10.00 -0.10 7.55
N ASP A 62 -10.75 0.94 7.94
CA ASP A 62 -10.27 2.31 7.76
C ASP A 62 -9.16 2.62 8.76
N ALA A 63 -9.28 2.11 9.99
CA ALA A 63 -8.24 2.25 11.00
C ALA A 63 -6.97 1.46 10.64
N TRP A 64 -7.10 0.23 10.12
CA TRP A 64 -5.94 -0.53 9.61
C TRP A 64 -5.23 0.19 8.47
N ARG A 65 -5.98 0.77 7.53
CA ARG A 65 -5.41 1.53 6.41
C ARG A 65 -4.68 2.77 6.89
N GLU A 66 -5.31 3.54 7.77
CA GLU A 66 -4.70 4.74 8.36
C GLU A 66 -3.39 4.39 9.09
N LEU A 67 -3.38 3.30 9.86
CA LEU A 67 -2.19 2.82 10.55
C LEU A 67 -1.09 2.39 9.57
N ALA A 68 -1.45 1.66 8.51
CA ALA A 68 -0.52 1.26 7.45
C ALA A 68 0.14 2.47 6.77
N GLU A 69 -0.66 3.49 6.42
CA GLU A 69 -0.18 4.71 5.77
C GLU A 69 0.77 5.51 6.67
N ILE A 70 0.48 5.59 7.98
CA ILE A 70 1.41 6.22 8.93
C ILE A 70 2.71 5.42 8.99
N TYR A 71 2.68 4.09 9.07
CA TYR A 71 3.90 3.27 9.07
C TYR A 71 4.70 3.43 7.78
N VAL A 72 4.05 3.50 6.61
CA VAL A 72 4.72 3.80 5.34
C VAL A 72 5.40 5.17 5.38
N SER A 73 4.74 6.20 5.91
CA SER A 73 5.31 7.55 6.01
C SER A 73 6.55 7.61 6.90
N LEU A 74 6.64 6.71 7.89
CA LEU A 74 7.76 6.55 8.81
C LEU A 74 8.79 5.51 8.34
N GLN A 75 8.64 4.95 7.13
CA GLN A 75 9.50 3.89 6.57
C GLN A 75 9.52 2.60 7.41
N MET A 76 8.49 2.39 8.24
CA MET A 76 8.28 1.20 9.07
C MET A 76 7.59 0.10 8.27
N TYR A 77 8.25 -0.35 7.19
CA TYR A 77 7.62 -1.17 6.16
C TYR A 77 7.14 -2.55 6.63
N LYS A 78 7.80 -3.15 7.64
CA LYS A 78 7.37 -4.45 8.19
C LYS A 78 6.03 -4.33 8.92
N GLN A 79 5.84 -3.25 9.67
CA GLN A 79 4.60 -2.95 10.36
C GLN A 79 3.49 -2.56 9.37
N ALA A 80 3.83 -1.79 8.32
CA ALA A 80 2.90 -1.50 7.24
C ALA A 80 2.45 -2.77 6.51
N ALA A 81 3.38 -3.69 6.22
CA ALA A 81 3.09 -4.98 5.59
C ALA A 81 2.07 -5.79 6.42
N PHE A 82 2.28 -5.89 7.74
CA PHE A 82 1.32 -6.54 8.65
C PHE A 82 -0.08 -5.90 8.58
N CYS A 83 -0.17 -4.57 8.60
CA CYS A 83 -1.47 -3.90 8.48
C CYS A 83 -2.17 -4.19 7.15
N TYR A 84 -1.41 -4.28 6.04
CA TYR A 84 -1.97 -4.63 4.74
C TYR A 84 -2.36 -6.11 4.63
N GLU A 85 -1.69 -7.02 5.33
CA GLU A 85 -2.11 -8.42 5.46
C GLU A 85 -3.49 -8.51 6.12
N GLU A 86 -3.68 -7.83 7.25
CA GLU A 86 -4.99 -7.74 7.92
C GLU A 86 -6.07 -7.16 7.00
N LEU A 87 -5.74 -6.10 6.25
CA LEU A 87 -6.66 -5.53 5.26
C LEU A 87 -7.06 -6.50 4.15
N ILE A 88 -6.10 -7.30 3.65
CA ILE A 88 -6.37 -8.29 2.61
C ILE A 88 -7.22 -9.44 3.15
N LEU A 89 -7.02 -9.85 4.41
CA LEU A 89 -7.86 -10.85 5.07
C LEU A 89 -9.32 -10.36 5.17
N CYS A 90 -9.54 -9.09 5.53
CA CYS A 90 -10.89 -8.53 5.63
C CYS A 90 -11.49 -8.14 4.26
N GLN A 91 -10.68 -7.73 3.29
CA GLN A 91 -11.10 -7.23 1.98
C GLN A 91 -10.34 -7.90 0.83
N PRO A 92 -10.51 -9.23 0.64
CA PRO A 92 -9.68 -10.01 -0.29
C PRO A 92 -9.85 -9.63 -1.76
N THR A 93 -10.94 -8.97 -2.12
CA THR A 93 -11.23 -8.54 -3.50
C THR A 93 -10.98 -7.05 -3.73
N ASN A 94 -10.41 -6.33 -2.76
CA ASN A 94 -10.11 -4.91 -2.92
C ASN A 94 -8.73 -4.71 -3.58
N PRO A 95 -8.65 -4.31 -4.87
CA PRO A 95 -7.37 -4.18 -5.57
C PRO A 95 -6.44 -3.12 -4.95
N LEU A 96 -6.97 -2.13 -4.22
CA LEU A 96 -6.14 -1.10 -3.59
C LEU A 96 -5.28 -1.67 -2.46
N CYS A 97 -5.81 -2.64 -1.70
CA CYS A 97 -5.07 -3.31 -0.62
C CYS A 97 -3.94 -4.16 -1.18
N HIS A 98 -4.22 -4.96 -2.20
CA HIS A 98 -3.19 -5.74 -2.91
C HIS A 98 -2.11 -4.86 -3.53
N LEU A 99 -2.49 -3.72 -4.12
CA LEU A 99 -1.56 -2.78 -4.74
C LEU A 99 -0.62 -2.14 -3.71
N ALA A 100 -1.17 -1.67 -2.59
CA ALA A 100 -0.37 -1.05 -1.53
C ALA A 100 0.56 -2.07 -0.86
N TYR A 101 0.08 -3.30 -0.64
CA TYR A 101 0.92 -4.38 -0.10
C TYR A 101 2.07 -4.73 -1.06
N ALA A 102 1.78 -4.86 -2.36
CA ALA A 102 2.81 -5.10 -3.37
C ALA A 102 3.87 -4.00 -3.41
N ASP A 103 3.47 -2.72 -3.32
CA ASP A 103 4.38 -1.58 -3.25
C ASP A 103 5.29 -1.66 -2.00
N VAL A 104 4.73 -2.01 -0.84
CA VAL A 104 5.51 -2.19 0.40
C VAL A 104 6.50 -3.35 0.26
N LEU A 105 6.07 -4.52 -0.22
CA LEU A 105 6.94 -5.68 -0.43
C LEU A 105 8.06 -5.39 -1.42
N TYR A 106 7.75 -4.71 -2.53
CA TYR A 106 8.76 -4.27 -3.50
C TYR A 106 9.79 -3.34 -2.86
N THR A 107 9.34 -2.41 -2.01
CA THR A 107 10.19 -1.46 -1.28
C THR A 107 11.09 -2.14 -0.26
N VAL A 108 10.58 -3.13 0.48
CA VAL A 108 11.39 -3.95 1.40
C VAL A 108 12.47 -4.72 0.63
N GLY A 109 12.13 -5.21 -0.57
CA GLY A 109 13.06 -5.89 -1.45
C GLY A 109 13.52 -7.25 -0.91
N GLY A 110 14.52 -7.82 -1.57
CA GLY A 110 14.89 -9.23 -1.38
C GLY A 110 14.05 -10.17 -2.25
N LEU A 111 14.61 -11.34 -2.58
CA LEU A 111 14.04 -12.21 -3.60
C LEU A 111 12.61 -12.67 -3.26
N GLU A 112 12.38 -13.08 -2.00
CA GLU A 112 11.06 -13.55 -1.55
C GLU A 112 10.00 -12.45 -1.61
N ASN A 113 10.32 -11.25 -1.11
CA ASN A 113 9.38 -10.13 -1.14
C ASN A 113 9.11 -9.65 -2.57
N LEU A 114 10.12 -9.66 -3.47
CA LEU A 114 9.90 -9.30 -4.87
C LEU A 114 9.03 -10.33 -5.60
N GLN A 115 9.20 -11.62 -5.30
CA GLN A 115 8.32 -12.66 -5.82
C GLN A 115 6.90 -12.52 -5.30
N ALA A 116 6.72 -12.21 -4.00
CA ALA A 116 5.43 -11.94 -3.41
C ALA A 116 4.79 -10.67 -4.02
N ALA A 117 5.53 -9.56 -4.11
CA ALA A 117 5.08 -8.33 -4.74
C ALA A 117 4.59 -8.57 -6.18
N LYS A 118 5.32 -9.36 -6.98
CA LYS A 118 4.90 -9.74 -8.33
C LYS A 118 3.56 -10.48 -8.34
N LYS A 119 3.31 -11.39 -7.38
CA LYS A 119 2.02 -12.10 -7.24
C LYS A 119 0.89 -11.14 -6.89
N TYR A 120 1.12 -10.21 -5.95
CA TYR A 120 0.11 -9.23 -5.56
C TYR A 120 -0.18 -8.21 -6.67
N TYR A 121 0.82 -7.75 -7.42
CA TYR A 121 0.57 -6.96 -8.63
C TYR A 121 -0.22 -7.73 -9.68
N ALA A 122 0.04 -9.03 -9.87
CA ALA A 122 -0.76 -9.87 -10.77
C ALA A 122 -2.23 -9.95 -10.30
N SER A 123 -2.47 -10.13 -9.00
CA SER A 123 -3.82 -10.10 -8.44
C SER A 123 -4.53 -8.76 -8.69
N VAL A 124 -3.82 -7.62 -8.59
CA VAL A 124 -4.39 -6.31 -8.94
C VAL A 124 -4.78 -6.24 -10.42
N ILE A 125 -3.95 -6.77 -11.32
CA ILE A 125 -4.25 -6.84 -12.76
C ILE A 125 -5.53 -7.66 -12.97
N ASP A 126 -5.65 -8.82 -12.35
CA ASP A 126 -6.83 -9.68 -12.47
C ASP A 126 -8.10 -8.99 -11.92
N LEU A 127 -8.03 -8.42 -10.71
CA LEU A 127 -9.14 -7.73 -10.05
C LEU A 127 -9.59 -6.45 -10.79
N THR A 128 -8.74 -5.88 -11.64
CA THR A 128 -9.02 -4.63 -12.38
C THR A 128 -9.22 -4.85 -13.87
N GLY A 129 -9.29 -6.10 -14.34
CA GLY A 129 -9.45 -6.41 -15.76
C GLY A 129 -8.27 -5.95 -16.62
N GLY A 130 -7.06 -5.91 -16.05
CA GLY A 130 -5.82 -5.56 -16.72
C GLY A 130 -5.61 -4.06 -16.95
N MET A 131 -6.40 -3.19 -16.32
CA MET A 131 -6.37 -1.74 -16.56
C MET A 131 -5.47 -0.96 -15.58
N ASN A 132 -4.97 -1.58 -14.51
CA ASN A 132 -4.17 -0.88 -13.51
C ASN A 132 -2.72 -0.68 -14.00
N THR A 133 -2.42 0.52 -14.51
CA THR A 133 -1.09 0.92 -15.00
C THR A 133 0.01 0.75 -13.94
N ARG A 134 -0.27 1.04 -12.66
CA ARG A 134 0.71 0.92 -11.57
C ARG A 134 1.11 -0.53 -11.36
N ALA A 135 0.15 -1.45 -11.35
CA ALA A 135 0.41 -2.88 -11.23
C ALA A 135 1.16 -3.45 -12.43
N LEU A 136 0.84 -3.00 -13.66
CA LEU A 136 1.58 -3.39 -14.87
C LEU A 136 3.05 -2.97 -14.79
N PHE A 137 3.35 -1.75 -14.34
CA PHE A 137 4.72 -1.34 -14.05
C PHE A 137 5.34 -2.16 -12.93
N GLY A 138 4.58 -2.46 -11.87
CA GLY A 138 5.01 -3.33 -10.78
C GLY A 138 5.51 -4.69 -11.25
N ILE A 139 4.79 -5.35 -12.19
CA ILE A 139 5.24 -6.61 -12.81
C ILE A 139 6.57 -6.43 -13.54
N CYS A 140 6.70 -5.39 -14.38
CA CYS A 140 7.92 -5.11 -15.12
C CYS A 140 9.12 -4.87 -14.18
N LEU A 141 8.93 -4.04 -13.15
CA LEU A 141 9.95 -3.69 -12.17
C LEU A 141 10.36 -4.88 -11.29
N CYS A 142 9.39 -5.63 -10.77
CA CYS A 142 9.66 -6.85 -9.99
C CYS A 142 10.47 -7.84 -10.83
N THR A 143 10.08 -8.04 -12.09
CA THR A 143 10.77 -9.02 -12.93
C THR A 143 12.20 -8.58 -13.26
N SER A 144 12.43 -7.30 -13.57
CA SER A 144 13.78 -6.78 -13.78
C SER A 144 14.65 -6.92 -12.52
N ALA A 145 14.10 -6.58 -11.34
CA ALA A 145 14.81 -6.70 -10.06
C ALA A 145 15.13 -8.16 -9.70
N ILE A 146 14.17 -9.08 -9.88
CA ILE A 146 14.37 -10.52 -9.67
C ILE A 146 15.48 -11.02 -10.60
N GLY A 147 15.43 -10.71 -11.89
CA GLY A 147 16.45 -11.14 -12.86
C GLY A 147 17.85 -10.60 -12.56
N GLN A 148 17.95 -9.42 -11.94
CA GLN A 148 19.23 -8.90 -11.45
C GLN A 148 19.77 -9.69 -10.26
N LEU A 149 18.90 -10.10 -9.32
CA LEU A 149 19.27 -10.87 -8.13
C LEU A 149 19.55 -12.35 -8.44
N THR A 150 18.89 -12.92 -9.43
CA THR A 150 19.03 -14.34 -9.81
C THR A 150 20.10 -14.58 -10.87
N LYS A 151 20.72 -13.53 -11.40
CA LYS A 151 21.78 -13.62 -12.41
C LYS A 151 22.90 -14.58 -11.97
N GLY A 152 23.04 -15.70 -12.70
CA GLY A 152 24.05 -16.73 -12.43
C GLY A 152 23.54 -17.96 -11.65
N ARG A 153 22.26 -17.99 -11.23
CA ARG A 153 21.58 -19.17 -10.67
C ARG A 153 20.67 -19.78 -11.75
N ASN A 154 20.81 -21.08 -12.03
CA ASN A 154 20.17 -21.72 -13.18
C ASN A 154 18.66 -21.97 -13.00
N LYS A 155 17.89 -21.54 -14.02
CA LYS A 155 16.69 -22.12 -14.67
C LYS A 155 15.56 -22.73 -13.79
N GLU A 156 14.73 -21.86 -13.21
CA GLU A 156 13.29 -22.16 -13.04
C GLU A 156 12.37 -21.07 -13.65
N GLU A 157 12.91 -19.98 -14.18
CA GLU A 157 12.14 -18.77 -14.54
C GLU A 157 11.49 -18.75 -15.94
N LYS A 158 11.22 -19.90 -16.56
CA LYS A 158 10.63 -19.89 -17.92
C LYS A 158 9.17 -19.41 -17.95
N GLU A 159 8.39 -19.62 -16.89
CA GLU A 159 7.03 -19.08 -16.77
C GLU A 159 7.00 -17.58 -16.43
N SER A 160 8.03 -17.08 -15.74
CA SER A 160 8.15 -15.68 -15.30
C SER A 160 8.24 -14.69 -16.47
N LEU A 161 8.80 -15.14 -17.60
CA LEU A 161 9.06 -14.34 -18.80
C LEU A 161 7.79 -13.95 -19.60
N GLY A 162 6.70 -14.70 -19.48
CA GLY A 162 5.46 -14.42 -20.20
C GLY A 162 4.73 -13.19 -19.68
N LEU A 163 4.55 -13.12 -18.35
CA LEU A 163 3.74 -12.09 -17.71
C LEU A 163 4.32 -10.68 -17.90
N GLN A 164 5.65 -10.53 -17.91
CA GLN A 164 6.30 -9.24 -18.12
C GLN A 164 6.07 -8.67 -19.53
N SER A 165 6.05 -9.54 -20.54
CA SER A 165 5.88 -9.16 -21.95
C SER A 165 4.43 -8.76 -22.21
N LEU A 166 3.49 -9.50 -21.61
CA LEU A 166 2.08 -9.12 -21.59
C LEU A 166 1.86 -7.77 -20.90
N ALA A 167 2.50 -7.55 -19.74
CA ALA A 167 2.40 -6.28 -19.02
C ALA A 167 2.98 -5.11 -19.83
N ALA A 168 4.16 -5.28 -20.44
CA ALA A 168 4.78 -4.30 -21.34
C ALA A 168 3.89 -3.99 -22.54
N THR A 169 3.32 -5.00 -23.19
CA THR A 169 2.40 -4.85 -24.33
C THR A 169 1.14 -4.09 -23.94
N ALA A 170 0.56 -4.40 -22.77
CA ALA A 170 -0.59 -3.69 -22.24
C ALA A 170 -0.29 -2.21 -21.96
N LEU A 171 0.88 -1.92 -21.37
CA LEU A 171 1.34 -0.54 -21.15
C LEU A 171 1.51 0.21 -22.47
N GLU A 172 2.15 -0.39 -23.48
CA GLU A 172 2.31 0.26 -24.80
C GLU A 172 0.97 0.52 -25.48
N LYS A 173 0.02 -0.41 -25.38
CA LYS A 173 -1.34 -0.22 -25.90
C LYS A 173 -2.05 0.93 -25.19
N ASP A 174 -1.98 1.00 -23.87
CA ASP A 174 -2.60 2.07 -23.08
C ASP A 174 -1.99 3.44 -23.42
N TYR A 175 -0.66 3.54 -23.51
CA TYR A 175 0.01 4.80 -23.87
C TYR A 175 -0.25 5.22 -25.31
N LYS A 176 -0.34 4.28 -26.26
CA LYS A 176 -0.77 4.58 -27.64
C LYS A 176 -2.16 5.24 -27.69
N GLN A 177 -3.05 4.90 -26.77
CA GLN A 177 -4.41 5.44 -26.72
C GLN A 177 -4.51 6.73 -25.90
N ARG A 178 -3.92 6.76 -24.70
CA ARG A 178 -4.12 7.84 -23.72
C ARG A 178 -3.04 8.92 -23.74
N ALA A 179 -1.81 8.57 -24.12
CA ALA A 179 -0.68 9.49 -24.10
C ALA A 179 0.35 9.19 -25.23
N PRO A 180 -0.02 9.35 -26.51
CA PRO A 180 0.85 8.98 -27.63
C PRO A 180 2.21 9.69 -27.61
N SER A 181 2.25 10.94 -27.14
CA SER A 181 3.47 11.73 -27.00
C SER A 181 4.48 11.15 -26.00
N LYS A 182 4.04 10.30 -25.07
CA LYS A 182 4.88 9.64 -24.07
C LYS A 182 5.28 8.22 -24.45
N LEU A 183 4.80 7.70 -25.58
CA LEU A 183 5.06 6.32 -25.99
C LEU A 183 6.55 6.03 -26.22
N SER A 184 7.28 6.97 -26.85
CA SER A 184 8.72 6.83 -27.07
C SER A 184 9.50 6.71 -25.77
N LEU A 185 9.11 7.50 -24.76
CA LEU A 185 9.68 7.43 -23.42
C LEU A 185 9.35 6.10 -22.74
N LEU A 186 8.10 5.64 -22.80
CA LEU A 186 7.70 4.34 -22.26
C LEU A 186 8.52 3.19 -22.88
N SER A 187 8.58 3.11 -24.21
CA SER A 187 9.33 2.03 -24.89
C SER A 187 10.83 2.12 -24.59
N SER A 188 11.40 3.32 -24.38
CA SER A 188 12.78 3.46 -23.90
C SER A 188 12.96 2.89 -22.50
N THR A 189 12.03 3.16 -21.59
CA THR A 189 12.04 2.64 -20.21
C THR A 189 11.86 1.12 -20.17
N LEU A 190 10.95 0.55 -20.97
CA LEU A 190 10.76 -0.90 -21.01
C LEU A 190 12.00 -1.62 -21.56
N ARG A 191 12.69 -1.04 -22.54
CA ARG A 191 13.98 -1.54 -23.04
C ARG A 191 15.08 -1.51 -21.99
N SER A 192 15.18 -0.44 -21.20
CA SER A 192 16.23 -0.34 -20.16
C SER A 192 16.06 -1.38 -19.05
N LEU A 193 14.83 -1.81 -18.78
CA LEU A 193 14.52 -2.91 -17.87
C LEU A 193 14.88 -4.30 -18.42
N LYS A 194 15.40 -4.38 -19.67
CA LYS A 194 15.71 -5.62 -20.42
C LYS A 194 14.49 -6.51 -20.63
N LEU A 195 13.33 -5.89 -20.85
CA LEU A 195 12.06 -6.58 -21.03
C LEU A 195 11.65 -6.71 -22.51
N SER A 196 12.52 -6.26 -23.43
CA SER A 196 12.37 -6.26 -24.88
C SER A 196 13.40 -7.14 -25.57
#